data_AF-A0A4Q4V323-F1
#
_entry.id   AF-A0A4Q4V323-F1
#
_cell.length_a   1.000
_cell.length_b   1.000
_cell.length_c   1.000
_cell.angle_alpha   90.00
_cell.angle_beta   90.00
_cell.angle_gamma   90.00
#
_symmetry.space_group_name_H-M   'P 1'
#
loop_
_entity.id
_entity.type
_entity.pdbx_description
1 polymer ?
#
loop_
_entity_poly.entity_id
_entity_poly.type
_entity_poly.pdbx_seq_one_letter_code
_entity_poly.pdbx_strand_id
1 'polypeptide(L)'
;MGHGITQKSEKKYANMSLNRYGAPLLTLHRAHLRQLLYDEAIAQGVTVRHGVGVGPAGIDLANGTLHLSSPDETFHANLFVGADGGHSVVREALTRRKPRAIPHGKVQPNIVVWLGPESQAVTYGLDGTYNVAVTWLWSSDPEDVFFGPQPVDLADFRAQLGAWDPDLRELVSLGTGCALWMFFEPEIDGDGTLWVDATGPLIVSSVTAGQGAAAGIESVSVLAHLLGKAVAEDDDDDDDRWERVGDALDIYQRLRKDRTTHVIRATLKTGRLWQMPDGLLKDKRDRELLRETGNHSVGYPNPLADPFFQRWLWGFDAPEAAEAADRAWAAYQRGNEAGRA
;
A
#
# COMPACT_ATOMS: atom_id res chain seq x y z
N MET A 1 24.42 -9.25 22.25
CA MET A 1 24.85 -9.92 21.01
C MET A 1 23.61 -10.22 20.19
N GLY A 2 23.30 -9.36 19.21
CA GLY A 2 22.15 -9.58 18.32
C GLY A 2 22.43 -10.80 17.45
N HIS A 3 21.69 -11.88 17.65
CA HIS A 3 21.70 -13.00 16.72
C HIS A 3 20.78 -12.59 15.56
N GLY A 4 21.33 -12.39 14.37
CA GLY A 4 20.54 -12.16 13.16
C GLY A 4 19.65 -13.37 12.92
N ILE A 5 18.34 -13.24 13.16
CA ILE A 5 17.38 -14.30 12.79
C ILE A 5 17.25 -14.25 11.26
N THR A 6 17.93 -15.17 10.58
CA THR A 6 17.93 -15.23 9.11
C THR A 6 16.80 -16.15 8.64
N GLN A 7 15.68 -15.60 8.13
CA GLN A 7 14.69 -16.40 7.41
C GLN A 7 15.10 -16.58 5.93
N LYS A 8 15.91 -17.61 5.64
CA LYS A 8 16.23 -18.00 4.24
C LYS A 8 15.00 -18.68 3.61
N SER A 9 14.43 -18.11 2.55
CA SER A 9 13.09 -18.53 2.11
C SER A 9 12.75 -18.38 0.61
N GLU A 10 13.72 -18.02 -0.22
CA GLU A 10 13.52 -17.63 -1.64
C GLU A 10 12.71 -18.65 -2.46
N LYS A 11 13.05 -19.95 -2.37
CA LYS A 11 12.30 -21.01 -3.07
C LYS A 11 11.03 -21.44 -2.35
N LYS A 12 10.92 -21.17 -1.04
CA LYS A 12 9.81 -21.66 -0.20
C LYS A 12 8.57 -20.79 -0.36
N TYR A 13 8.70 -19.46 -0.32
CA TYR A 13 7.55 -18.57 -0.46
C TYR A 13 7.08 -18.41 -1.90
N ALA A 14 7.99 -18.36 -2.89
CA ALA A 14 7.60 -18.27 -4.30
C ALA A 14 6.76 -19.49 -4.76
N ASN A 15 7.22 -20.71 -4.45
CA ASN A 15 6.47 -21.94 -4.76
C ASN A 15 5.19 -22.08 -3.92
N MET A 16 5.23 -21.69 -2.64
CA MET A 16 4.04 -21.71 -1.79
C MET A 16 2.97 -20.75 -2.32
N SER A 17 3.35 -19.54 -2.74
CA SER A 17 2.41 -18.55 -3.29
C SER A 17 1.73 -19.08 -4.53
N LEU A 18 2.51 -19.59 -5.50
CA LEU A 18 1.97 -20.14 -6.74
C LEU A 18 1.00 -21.30 -6.48
N ASN A 19 1.39 -22.26 -5.62
CA ASN A 19 0.57 -23.44 -5.34
C ASN A 19 -0.70 -23.11 -4.55
N ARG A 20 -0.67 -22.10 -3.67
CA ARG A 20 -1.79 -21.78 -2.76
C ARG A 20 -2.74 -20.71 -3.32
N TYR A 21 -2.22 -19.74 -4.06
CA TYR A 21 -2.96 -18.57 -4.54
C TYR A 21 -2.95 -18.44 -6.06
N GLY A 22 -2.37 -19.40 -6.79
CA GLY A 22 -2.39 -19.41 -8.26
C GLY A 22 -1.40 -18.45 -8.94
N ALA A 23 -0.64 -17.65 -8.17
CA ALA A 23 0.31 -16.68 -8.70
C ALA A 23 1.64 -16.68 -7.92
N PRO A 24 2.78 -16.49 -8.61
CA PRO A 24 4.07 -16.42 -7.95
C PRO A 24 4.24 -15.11 -7.20
N LEU A 25 5.03 -15.14 -6.14
CA LEU A 25 5.51 -13.92 -5.50
C LEU A 25 6.72 -13.37 -6.26
N LEU A 26 6.60 -12.16 -6.79
CA LEU A 26 7.63 -11.52 -7.63
C LEU A 26 8.29 -10.33 -6.93
N THR A 27 9.61 -10.22 -7.08
CA THR A 27 10.38 -9.00 -6.81
C THR A 27 10.83 -8.41 -8.13
N LEU A 28 10.47 -7.16 -8.39
CA LEU A 28 10.74 -6.48 -9.66
C LEU A 28 11.28 -5.08 -9.40
N HIS A 29 12.12 -4.60 -10.32
CA HIS A 29 12.51 -3.19 -10.30
C HIS A 29 11.29 -2.31 -10.55
N ARG A 30 11.01 -1.34 -9.67
CA ARG A 30 9.81 -0.48 -9.77
C ARG A 30 9.72 0.23 -11.12
N ALA A 31 10.85 0.62 -11.71
CA ALA A 31 10.88 1.24 -13.03
C ALA A 31 10.38 0.30 -14.12
N HIS A 32 10.72 -1.00 -14.07
CA HIS A 32 10.27 -1.98 -15.06
C HIS A 32 8.77 -2.24 -14.95
N LEU A 33 8.24 -2.43 -13.73
CA LEU A 33 6.80 -2.59 -13.53
C LEU A 33 6.03 -1.36 -14.04
N ARG A 34 6.51 -0.15 -13.74
CA ARG A 34 5.90 1.09 -14.23
C ARG A 34 5.94 1.20 -15.75
N GLN A 35 7.07 0.83 -16.37
CA GLN A 35 7.22 0.86 -17.82
C GLN A 35 6.27 -0.13 -18.50
N LEU A 36 6.19 -1.37 -17.99
CA LEU A 36 5.27 -2.39 -18.51
C LEU A 36 3.81 -1.91 -18.46
N LEU A 37 3.38 -1.33 -17.32
CA LEU A 37 2.04 -0.80 -17.18
C LEU A 37 1.78 0.41 -18.09
N TYR A 38 2.79 1.27 -18.29
CA TYR A 38 2.69 2.40 -19.21
C TYR A 38 2.55 1.92 -20.66
N ASP A 39 3.40 1.01 -21.10
CA ASP A 39 3.39 0.48 -22.46
C ASP A 39 2.06 -0.21 -22.77
N GLU A 40 1.54 -1.01 -21.84
CA GLU A 40 0.22 -1.64 -21.97
C GLU A 40 -0.90 -0.59 -22.03
N ALA A 41 -0.87 0.43 -21.17
CA ALA A 41 -1.87 1.49 -21.20
C ALA A 41 -1.88 2.21 -22.57
N ILE A 42 -0.70 2.54 -23.11
CA ILE A 42 -0.60 3.14 -24.46
C ILE A 42 -1.14 2.19 -25.53
N ALA A 43 -0.82 0.88 -25.46
CA ALA A 43 -1.31 -0.11 -26.40
C ALA A 43 -2.85 -0.24 -26.39
N GLN A 44 -3.48 -0.03 -25.23
CA GLN A 44 -4.94 0.02 -25.04
C GLN A 44 -5.56 1.38 -25.44
N GLY A 45 -4.76 2.33 -25.95
CA GLY A 45 -5.24 3.65 -26.40
C GLY A 45 -5.36 4.71 -25.31
N VAL A 46 -4.80 4.48 -24.12
CA VAL A 46 -4.79 5.49 -23.04
C VAL A 46 -3.91 6.66 -23.44
N THR A 47 -4.42 7.87 -23.31
CA THR A 47 -3.63 9.09 -23.52
C THR A 47 -2.91 9.47 -22.23
N VAL A 48 -1.57 9.50 -22.26
CA VAL A 48 -0.76 9.91 -21.09
C VAL A 48 -0.06 11.24 -21.36
N ARG A 49 -0.30 12.22 -20.49
CA ARG A 49 0.34 13.54 -20.51
C ARG A 49 1.33 13.68 -19.36
N HIS A 50 2.59 13.96 -19.68
CA HIS A 50 3.64 14.23 -18.69
C HIS A 50 3.81 15.74 -18.48
N GLY A 51 4.43 16.12 -17.35
CA GLY A 51 4.70 17.53 -17.04
C GLY A 51 3.45 18.34 -16.69
N VAL A 52 2.33 17.66 -16.40
CA VAL A 52 1.08 18.28 -16.00
C VAL A 52 0.93 18.25 -14.49
N GLY A 53 0.62 19.41 -13.89
CA GLY A 53 0.37 19.55 -12.46
C GLY A 53 -1.10 19.85 -12.15
N VAL A 54 -1.56 19.43 -10.97
CA VAL A 54 -2.87 19.77 -10.40
C VAL A 54 -2.64 20.23 -8.97
N GLY A 55 -3.29 21.32 -8.55
CA GLY A 55 -3.34 21.76 -7.15
C GLY A 55 -4.72 21.49 -6.54
N PRO A 56 -4.87 21.44 -5.19
CA PRO A 56 -6.16 21.19 -4.54
C PRO A 56 -7.25 22.19 -4.95
N ALA A 57 -6.88 23.47 -5.12
CA ALA A 57 -7.80 24.53 -5.55
C ALA A 57 -8.23 24.41 -7.02
N GLY A 58 -7.51 23.63 -7.83
CA GLY A 58 -7.89 23.35 -9.22
C GLY A 58 -8.94 22.26 -9.35
N ILE A 59 -9.31 21.59 -8.26
CA ILE A 59 -10.32 20.53 -8.26
C ILE A 59 -11.66 21.16 -7.91
N ASP A 60 -12.53 21.34 -8.90
CA ASP A 60 -13.89 21.83 -8.70
C ASP A 60 -14.85 20.63 -8.61
N LEU A 61 -15.13 20.24 -7.37
CA LEU A 61 -16.06 19.16 -7.04
C LEU A 61 -17.50 19.47 -7.46
N ALA A 62 -17.91 20.74 -7.32
CA ALA A 62 -19.29 21.14 -7.58
C ALA A 62 -19.64 21.10 -9.07
N ASN A 63 -18.67 21.46 -9.91
CA ASN A 63 -18.86 21.49 -11.37
C ASN A 63 -18.24 20.29 -12.09
N GLY A 64 -17.59 19.37 -11.38
CA GLY A 64 -16.93 18.21 -11.98
C GLY A 64 -15.84 18.60 -12.98
N THR A 65 -14.99 19.57 -12.62
CA THR A 65 -13.88 20.00 -13.49
C THR A 65 -12.54 19.98 -12.78
N LEU A 66 -11.48 19.80 -13.57
CA LEU A 66 -10.10 19.74 -13.12
C LEU A 66 -9.27 20.80 -13.84
N HIS A 67 -8.84 21.81 -13.10
CA HIS A 67 -7.93 22.85 -13.56
C HIS A 67 -6.47 22.43 -13.32
N LEU A 68 -5.69 22.48 -14.40
CA LEU A 68 -4.28 22.17 -14.41
C LEU A 68 -3.47 23.39 -13.98
N SER A 69 -2.51 23.22 -13.08
CA SER A 69 -1.61 24.29 -12.66
C SER A 69 -0.52 24.59 -13.69
N SER A 70 -0.26 23.63 -14.59
CA SER A 70 0.65 23.80 -15.72
C SER A 70 0.36 22.69 -16.74
N PRO A 71 -0.01 22.99 -17.99
CA PRO A 71 -0.42 24.31 -18.50
C PRO A 71 -1.71 24.82 -17.84
N ASP A 72 -2.05 26.09 -18.02
CA ASP A 72 -3.33 26.67 -17.57
C ASP A 72 -4.48 26.17 -18.49
N GLU A 73 -5.11 25.07 -18.09
CA GLU A 73 -6.10 24.34 -18.90
C GLU A 73 -7.13 23.68 -17.97
N THR A 74 -8.41 23.70 -18.35
CA THR A 74 -9.49 23.04 -17.60
C THR A 74 -9.95 21.79 -18.34
N PHE A 75 -10.01 20.68 -17.61
CA PHE A 75 -10.56 19.41 -18.07
C PHE A 75 -11.97 19.20 -17.54
N HIS A 76 -12.81 18.64 -18.41
CA HIS A 76 -14.08 18.05 -18.03
C HIS A 76 -13.98 16.54 -18.27
N ALA A 77 -14.41 15.76 -17.28
CA ALA A 77 -14.49 14.32 -17.37
C ALA A 77 -15.72 13.85 -16.61
N ASN A 78 -16.28 12.72 -17.05
CA ASN A 78 -17.38 12.10 -16.33
C ASN A 78 -16.93 11.40 -15.03
N LEU A 79 -15.64 11.11 -14.91
CA LEU A 79 -15.00 10.56 -13.71
C LEU A 79 -13.52 10.97 -13.66
N PHE A 80 -13.07 11.42 -12.50
CA PHE A 80 -11.69 11.67 -12.12
C PHE A 80 -11.26 10.70 -11.03
N VAL A 81 -10.05 10.15 -11.17
CA VAL A 81 -9.46 9.24 -10.19
C VAL A 81 -8.13 9.81 -9.72
N GLY A 82 -8.04 10.15 -8.44
CA GLY A 82 -6.83 10.58 -7.74
C GLY A 82 -5.92 9.40 -7.42
N ALA A 83 -4.91 9.18 -8.26
CA ALA A 83 -3.84 8.21 -8.05
C ALA A 83 -2.49 8.91 -7.78
N ASP A 84 -2.53 10.01 -7.02
CA ASP A 84 -1.45 10.98 -6.80
C ASP A 84 -0.60 10.72 -5.54
N GLY A 85 -0.80 9.57 -4.88
CA GLY A 85 0.11 9.03 -3.87
C GLY A 85 -0.01 9.69 -2.49
N GLY A 86 1.06 9.57 -1.67
CA GLY A 86 1.01 9.96 -0.25
C GLY A 86 0.79 11.45 0.03
N HIS A 87 0.95 12.29 -0.99
CA HIS A 87 0.74 13.74 -0.97
C HIS A 87 -0.54 14.15 -1.72
N SER A 88 -1.54 13.27 -1.70
CA SER A 88 -2.71 13.41 -2.56
C SER A 88 -3.40 14.78 -2.42
N VAL A 89 -3.34 15.56 -3.48
CA VAL A 89 -4.08 16.83 -3.63
C VAL A 89 -5.56 16.56 -3.84
N VAL A 90 -5.89 15.41 -4.43
CA VAL A 90 -7.26 14.93 -4.57
C VAL A 90 -7.87 14.63 -3.22
N ARG A 91 -7.16 13.92 -2.34
CA ARG A 91 -7.60 13.67 -0.96
C ARG A 91 -7.73 14.96 -0.16
N GLU A 92 -6.81 15.90 -0.33
CA GLU A 92 -6.92 17.22 0.30
C GLU A 92 -8.19 17.96 -0.15
N ALA A 93 -8.49 17.97 -1.45
CA ALA A 93 -9.71 18.60 -1.97
C ALA A 93 -11.00 17.95 -1.43
N LEU A 94 -11.07 16.62 -1.40
CA LEU A 94 -12.24 15.88 -0.88
C LEU A 94 -12.43 16.05 0.63
N THR A 95 -11.37 15.88 1.39
CA THR A 95 -11.45 15.84 2.87
C THR A 95 -11.29 17.21 3.51
N ARG A 96 -10.87 18.21 2.73
CA ARG A 96 -10.44 19.55 3.19
C ARG A 96 -9.33 19.50 4.25
N ARG A 97 -8.57 18.40 4.27
CA ARG A 97 -7.51 18.14 5.24
C ARG A 97 -6.27 17.64 4.51
N LYS A 98 -5.13 18.22 4.83
CA LYS A 98 -3.84 17.70 4.34
C LYS A 98 -3.56 16.33 4.95
N PRO A 99 -3.10 15.35 4.16
CA PRO A 99 -2.64 14.08 4.70
C PRO A 99 -1.58 14.32 5.78
N ARG A 100 -1.80 13.80 7.00
CA ARG A 100 -0.81 13.93 8.07
C ARG A 100 0.30 12.91 7.87
N ALA A 101 1.53 13.39 7.78
CA ALA A 101 2.72 12.57 7.68
C ALA A 101 3.31 12.38 9.09
N ILE A 102 3.33 11.14 9.61
CA ILE A 102 3.87 10.81 10.96
C ILE A 102 4.91 9.70 10.79
N PRO A 103 6.15 9.70 11.28
CA PRO A 103 7.13 8.73 10.77
C PRO A 103 6.92 7.20 11.06
N HIS A 104 7.18 6.23 10.13
CA HIS A 104 7.04 4.74 10.41
C HIS A 104 7.59 3.66 9.43
N GLY A 105 8.25 2.59 9.91
CA GLY A 105 8.89 1.52 9.09
C GLY A 105 8.01 0.50 8.32
N LYS A 106 8.60 -0.32 7.42
CA LYS A 106 7.90 -1.20 6.43
C LYS A 106 8.40 -2.66 6.35
N VAL A 107 7.62 -3.54 5.67
CA VAL A 107 7.93 -4.94 5.32
C VAL A 107 7.57 -5.24 3.84
N GLN A 108 8.32 -6.12 3.17
CA GLN A 108 8.08 -6.68 1.82
C GLN A 108 8.55 -8.16 1.77
N PRO A 109 8.27 -8.96 0.72
CA PRO A 109 8.65 -10.40 0.65
C PRO A 109 9.75 -10.77 -0.41
N ASN A 110 10.34 -11.98 -0.32
CA ASN A 110 11.65 -12.44 -0.91
C ASN A 110 12.87 -11.72 -0.33
N ILE A 111 12.86 -11.70 0.98
CA ILE A 111 13.55 -10.71 1.79
C ILE A 111 14.13 -11.40 2.99
N VAL A 112 15.38 -11.09 3.30
CA VAL A 112 15.90 -11.33 4.65
C VAL A 112 15.55 -10.10 5.48
N VAL A 113 14.77 -10.33 6.53
CA VAL A 113 14.50 -9.32 7.54
C VAL A 113 15.42 -9.57 8.73
N TRP A 114 16.33 -8.64 8.98
CA TRP A 114 17.21 -8.62 10.13
C TRP A 114 16.53 -7.80 11.22
N LEU A 115 16.25 -8.42 12.38
CA LEU A 115 15.58 -7.75 13.49
C LEU A 115 16.61 -7.19 14.47
N GLY A 116 16.59 -5.88 14.70
CA GLY A 116 17.40 -5.19 15.69
C GLY A 116 16.53 -4.56 16.79
N PRO A 117 17.13 -4.11 17.90
CA PRO A 117 16.45 -3.27 18.87
C PRO A 117 16.06 -1.95 18.20
N GLU A 118 14.76 -1.59 18.23
CA GLU A 118 14.24 -0.32 17.70
C GLU A 118 14.61 -0.04 16.23
N SER A 119 14.88 -1.13 15.49
CA SER A 119 15.40 -1.07 14.14
C SER A 119 15.22 -2.40 13.42
N GLN A 120 15.27 -2.37 12.09
CA GLN A 120 15.26 -3.56 11.26
C GLN A 120 16.02 -3.26 9.97
N ALA A 121 16.60 -4.29 9.38
CA ALA A 121 17.10 -4.23 8.02
C ALA A 121 16.34 -5.21 7.13
N VAL A 122 16.08 -4.80 5.89
CA VAL A 122 15.36 -5.57 4.87
C VAL A 122 16.28 -5.65 3.67
N THR A 123 16.65 -6.87 3.28
CA THR A 123 17.57 -7.09 2.15
C THR A 123 16.96 -8.03 1.12
N TYR A 124 17.12 -7.71 -0.16
CA TYR A 124 16.61 -8.52 -1.27
C TYR A 124 17.36 -8.28 -2.58
N GLY A 125 17.41 -9.33 -3.40
CA GLY A 125 17.91 -9.25 -4.76
C GLY A 125 16.88 -8.62 -5.70
N LEU A 126 17.41 -7.83 -6.63
CA LEU A 126 16.76 -7.35 -7.85
C LEU A 126 17.66 -7.73 -9.02
N ASP A 127 17.12 -7.69 -10.24
CA ASP A 127 17.93 -7.93 -11.44
C ASP A 127 19.09 -6.93 -11.52
N GLY A 128 20.33 -7.42 -11.43
CA GLY A 128 21.55 -6.62 -11.43
C GLY A 128 21.79 -5.71 -10.22
N THR A 129 20.98 -5.77 -9.15
CA THR A 129 21.14 -4.93 -7.95
C THR A 129 20.76 -5.69 -6.68
N TYR A 130 21.45 -5.46 -5.57
CA TYR A 130 21.04 -5.97 -4.26
C TYR A 130 20.60 -4.82 -3.36
N ASN A 131 19.34 -4.79 -2.96
CA ASN A 131 18.78 -3.72 -2.15
C ASN A 131 18.95 -4.01 -0.65
N VAL A 132 19.42 -3.02 0.10
CA VAL A 132 19.50 -3.05 1.56
C VAL A 132 18.81 -1.79 2.10
N ALA A 133 17.77 -1.98 2.90
CA ALA A 133 17.06 -0.88 3.57
C ALA A 133 17.13 -1.09 5.08
N VAL A 134 17.64 -0.10 5.81
CA VAL A 134 17.69 -0.11 7.28
C VAL A 134 16.77 0.99 7.80
N THR A 135 16.00 0.70 8.84
CA THR A 135 15.10 1.67 9.46
C THR A 135 15.45 1.88 10.92
N TRP A 136 15.40 3.13 11.38
CA TRP A 136 15.53 3.49 12.79
C TRP A 136 14.35 4.35 13.21
N LEU A 137 14.07 4.37 14.52
CA LEU A 137 13.28 5.46 15.09
C LEU A 137 14.09 6.75 14.97
N TRP A 138 13.50 7.76 14.32
CA TRP A 138 14.12 9.06 14.09
C TRP A 138 13.62 10.08 15.13
N SER A 139 12.50 10.74 14.83
CA SER A 139 11.89 11.76 15.66
C SER A 139 10.38 11.64 15.53
N SER A 140 9.70 11.93 16.62
CA SER A 140 8.26 12.13 16.66
C SER A 140 7.86 13.61 16.62
N ASP A 141 8.84 14.52 16.55
CA ASP A 141 8.60 15.96 16.44
C ASP A 141 8.13 16.31 15.02
N PRO A 142 6.96 16.93 14.84
CA PRO A 142 6.50 17.41 13.54
C PRO A 142 7.46 18.37 12.83
N GLU A 143 8.30 19.10 13.57
CA GLU A 143 9.26 20.04 12.99
C GLU A 143 10.42 19.34 12.26
N ASP A 144 10.67 18.06 12.57
CA ASP A 144 11.74 17.27 11.94
C ASP A 144 11.30 16.60 10.62
N VAL A 145 10.08 16.85 10.15
CA VAL A 145 9.51 16.19 8.97
C VAL A 145 10.20 16.67 7.68
N PHE A 146 10.66 15.73 6.87
CA PHE A 146 11.17 16.00 5.51
C PHE A 146 10.59 15.02 4.50
N PHE A 147 10.53 15.45 3.23
CA PHE A 147 10.01 14.66 2.13
C PHE A 147 11.10 14.36 1.10
N GLY A 148 11.03 13.18 0.50
CA GLY A 148 11.99 12.72 -0.50
C GLY A 148 13.32 12.23 0.08
N PRO A 149 14.24 11.80 -0.79
CA PRO A 149 15.54 11.28 -0.37
C PRO A 149 16.43 12.41 0.13
N GLN A 150 17.07 12.19 1.27
CA GLN A 150 18.15 13.04 1.78
C GLN A 150 19.51 12.35 1.59
N PRO A 151 20.57 13.12 1.30
CA PRO A 151 21.92 12.55 1.20
C PRO A 151 22.37 12.01 2.55
N VAL A 152 23.12 10.91 2.53
CA VAL A 152 23.68 10.27 3.73
C VAL A 152 25.16 10.04 3.50
N ASP A 153 25.98 10.44 4.47
CA ASP A 153 27.39 10.04 4.47
C ASP A 153 27.50 8.53 4.72
N LEU A 154 28.14 7.83 3.77
CA LEU A 154 28.20 6.38 3.78
C LEU A 154 29.11 5.84 4.89
N ALA A 155 30.13 6.59 5.31
CA ALA A 155 30.99 6.21 6.41
C ALA A 155 30.24 6.31 7.75
N ASP A 156 29.49 7.40 7.95
CA ASP A 156 28.64 7.58 9.14
C ASP A 156 27.56 6.50 9.22
N PHE A 157 26.89 6.21 8.09
CA PHE A 157 25.91 5.13 8.00
C PHE A 157 26.50 3.77 8.40
N ARG A 158 27.69 3.44 7.89
CA ARG A 158 28.39 2.19 8.22
C ARG A 158 28.82 2.13 9.68
N ALA A 159 29.25 3.24 10.26
CA ALA A 159 29.64 3.32 11.66
C ALA A 159 28.46 2.98 12.59
N GLN A 160 27.24 3.45 12.26
CA GLN A 160 26.02 3.14 13.02
C GLN A 160 25.67 1.64 13.02
N LEU A 161 26.12 0.89 12.02
CA LEU A 161 25.86 -0.55 11.92
C LEU A 161 26.84 -1.41 12.72
N GLY A 162 27.76 -0.83 13.50
CA GLY A 162 28.84 -1.57 14.17
C GLY A 162 28.39 -2.74 15.06
N ALA A 163 27.22 -2.65 15.68
CA ALA A 163 26.65 -3.70 16.54
C ALA A 163 25.79 -4.74 15.78
N TRP A 164 25.58 -4.55 14.47
CA TRP A 164 24.78 -5.45 13.63
C TRP A 164 25.57 -6.68 13.19
N ASP A 165 24.82 -7.67 12.73
CA ASP A 165 25.35 -8.93 12.22
C ASP A 165 26.48 -8.72 11.19
N PRO A 166 27.60 -9.47 11.27
CA PRO A 166 28.70 -9.37 10.32
C PRO A 166 28.28 -9.45 8.85
N ASP A 167 27.33 -10.34 8.53
CA ASP A 167 26.88 -10.55 7.14
C ASP A 167 26.14 -9.32 6.61
N LEU A 168 25.30 -8.69 7.45
CA LEU A 168 24.63 -7.44 7.08
C LEU A 168 25.64 -6.29 6.89
N ARG A 169 26.67 -6.22 7.75
CA ARG A 169 27.74 -5.22 7.62
C ARG A 169 28.54 -5.43 6.34
N GLU A 170 28.85 -6.67 5.97
CA GLU A 170 29.49 -7.01 4.71
C GLU A 170 28.64 -6.55 3.52
N LEU A 171 27.34 -6.86 3.51
CA LEU A 171 26.42 -6.43 2.45
C LEU A 171 26.42 -4.90 2.27
N VAL A 172 26.35 -4.14 3.37
CA VAL A 172 26.38 -2.66 3.33
C VAL A 172 27.75 -2.12 2.88
N SER A 173 28.84 -2.85 3.16
CA SER A 173 30.18 -2.46 2.72
C SER A 173 30.35 -2.46 1.19
N LEU A 174 29.52 -3.23 0.48
CA LEU A 174 29.52 -3.30 -0.99
C LEU A 174 28.80 -2.12 -1.66
N GLY A 175 27.94 -1.41 -0.92
CA GLY A 175 27.21 -0.26 -1.45
C GLY A 175 28.12 0.92 -1.77
N THR A 176 27.78 1.69 -2.81
CA THR A 176 28.52 2.90 -3.23
C THR A 176 27.82 4.20 -2.83
N GLY A 177 26.61 4.12 -2.28
CA GLY A 177 25.84 5.27 -1.81
C GLY A 177 24.64 4.85 -0.98
N CYS A 178 24.08 5.81 -0.25
CA CYS A 178 22.89 5.63 0.57
C CYS A 178 22.04 6.91 0.51
N ALA A 179 20.72 6.75 0.62
CA ALA A 179 19.80 7.86 0.76
C ALA A 179 18.87 7.57 1.94
N LEU A 180 18.60 8.60 2.72
CA LEU A 180 17.67 8.54 3.83
C LEU A 180 16.27 8.92 3.34
N TRP A 181 15.29 8.13 3.75
CA TRP A 181 13.89 8.41 3.49
C TRP A 181 13.14 8.47 4.82
N MET A 182 12.38 9.54 5.04
CA MET A 182 11.38 9.54 6.11
C MET A 182 10.19 8.71 5.64
N PHE A 183 9.91 7.63 6.37
CA PHE A 183 8.66 6.92 6.17
C PHE A 183 7.55 7.56 6.97
N PHE A 184 6.28 7.37 6.58
CA PHE A 184 5.13 7.88 7.32
C PHE A 184 4.08 6.79 7.63
N GLU A 185 3.51 6.79 8.84
CA GLU A 185 2.24 6.18 9.25
C GLU A 185 1.13 6.75 8.38
N PRO A 186 0.44 5.90 7.63
CA PRO A 186 -0.76 6.31 6.93
C PRO A 186 -1.89 6.54 7.95
N GLU A 187 -2.61 7.64 7.77
CA GLU A 187 -3.84 7.90 8.51
C GLU A 187 -4.94 6.91 8.06
N ILE A 188 -5.68 6.40 9.03
CA ILE A 188 -6.85 5.55 8.79
C ILE A 188 -8.06 6.48 8.67
N ASP A 189 -8.65 6.51 7.48
CA ASP A 189 -9.91 7.19 7.25
C ASP A 189 -11.06 6.39 7.87
N GLY A 190 -11.85 7.03 8.73
CA GLY A 190 -13.06 6.44 9.30
C GLY A 190 -14.25 6.55 8.36
N ASP A 191 -15.38 5.97 8.75
CA ASP A 191 -16.61 5.93 7.94
C ASP A 191 -17.09 7.32 7.48
N GLY A 192 -16.87 8.34 8.30
CA GLY A 192 -17.23 9.73 8.01
C GLY A 192 -16.31 10.46 7.02
N THR A 193 -15.18 9.87 6.62
CA THR A 193 -14.25 10.46 5.65
C THR A 193 -14.52 9.88 4.28
N LEU A 194 -15.21 10.62 3.41
CA LEU A 194 -15.57 10.14 2.08
C LEU A 194 -14.34 10.00 1.16
N TRP A 195 -14.31 8.92 0.36
CA TRP A 195 -13.32 8.73 -0.71
C TRP A 195 -13.88 9.03 -2.10
N VAL A 196 -15.16 9.37 -2.14
CA VAL A 196 -15.99 9.67 -3.29
C VAL A 196 -16.71 10.97 -2.96
N ASP A 197 -16.78 11.90 -3.91
CA ASP A 197 -17.57 13.11 -3.71
C ASP A 197 -19.08 12.82 -3.78
N ALA A 198 -19.87 13.52 -2.96
CA ALA A 198 -21.32 13.39 -2.92
C ALA A 198 -22.02 14.11 -4.10
N THR A 199 -21.31 15.01 -4.77
CA THR A 199 -21.86 15.87 -5.84
C THR A 199 -21.29 15.59 -7.22
N GLY A 200 -20.32 14.67 -7.38
CA GLY A 200 -19.61 14.60 -8.64
C GLY A 200 -18.48 13.58 -8.79
N PRO A 201 -17.74 13.70 -9.91
CA PRO A 201 -16.97 12.62 -10.54
C PRO A 201 -15.66 12.22 -9.86
N LEU A 202 -15.35 12.54 -8.60
CA LEU A 202 -13.98 12.40 -8.07
C LEU A 202 -13.80 11.29 -7.02
N ILE A 203 -12.74 10.49 -7.19
CA ILE A 203 -12.40 9.35 -6.30
C ILE A 203 -10.92 9.41 -5.88
N VAL A 204 -10.56 8.91 -4.69
CA VAL A 204 -9.16 8.66 -4.28
C VAL A 204 -8.80 7.18 -4.36
N SER A 205 -7.66 6.87 -4.98
CA SER A 205 -7.02 5.56 -4.92
C SER A 205 -6.14 5.47 -3.68
N SER A 206 -6.44 4.49 -2.82
CA SER A 206 -5.83 4.31 -1.51
C SER A 206 -4.31 4.11 -1.54
N VAL A 207 -3.59 4.68 -0.56
CA VAL A 207 -2.14 4.44 -0.35
C VAL A 207 -1.92 3.59 0.90
N THR A 208 -1.24 2.45 0.78
CA THR A 208 -0.78 1.67 1.94
C THR A 208 0.73 1.39 1.88
N ALA A 209 1.35 1.07 3.00
CA ALA A 209 2.79 0.82 3.12
C ALA A 209 3.11 -0.67 2.97
N GLY A 210 4.19 -1.05 2.24
CA GLY A 210 4.67 -2.44 2.13
C GLY A 210 3.84 -3.38 1.23
N GLN A 211 2.56 -3.05 1.06
CA GLN A 211 1.67 -3.56 0.02
C GLN A 211 1.20 -2.44 -0.92
N GLY A 212 1.74 -1.23 -0.81
CA GLY A 212 1.17 -0.04 -1.46
C GLY A 212 0.87 -0.17 -2.94
N ALA A 213 1.81 -0.72 -3.71
CA ALA A 213 1.58 -0.97 -5.14
C ALA A 213 0.51 -2.04 -5.37
N ALA A 214 0.58 -3.15 -4.64
CA ALA A 214 -0.41 -4.23 -4.73
C ALA A 214 -1.81 -3.78 -4.29
N ALA A 215 -1.93 -3.04 -3.17
CA ALA A 215 -3.17 -2.44 -2.70
C ALA A 215 -3.73 -1.41 -3.68
N GLY A 216 -2.87 -0.66 -4.36
CA GLY A 216 -3.26 0.22 -5.47
C GLY A 216 -3.81 -0.58 -6.66
N ILE A 217 -3.14 -1.67 -7.04
CA ILE A 217 -3.61 -2.60 -8.10
C ILE A 217 -4.95 -3.24 -7.74
N GLU A 218 -5.11 -3.71 -6.50
CA GLU A 218 -6.39 -4.20 -5.98
C GLU A 218 -7.48 -3.12 -6.07
N SER A 219 -7.18 -1.88 -5.67
CA SER A 219 -8.14 -0.78 -5.71
C SER A 219 -8.60 -0.49 -7.13
N VAL A 220 -7.67 -0.37 -8.10
CA VAL A 220 -8.08 -0.14 -9.50
C VAL A 220 -8.80 -1.35 -10.10
N SER A 221 -8.47 -2.58 -9.68
CA SER A 221 -9.18 -3.78 -10.13
C SER A 221 -10.62 -3.84 -9.61
N VAL A 222 -10.85 -3.51 -8.34
CA VAL A 222 -12.20 -3.43 -7.76
C VAL A 222 -12.99 -2.32 -8.45
N LEU A 223 -12.39 -1.14 -8.61
CA LEU A 223 -13.03 0.01 -9.25
C LEU A 223 -13.42 -0.29 -10.71
N ALA A 224 -12.48 -0.83 -11.50
CA ALA A 224 -12.73 -1.17 -12.89
C ALA A 224 -13.83 -2.23 -13.04
N HIS A 225 -13.88 -3.24 -12.16
CA HIS A 225 -14.93 -4.25 -12.17
C HIS A 225 -16.31 -3.64 -11.87
N LEU A 226 -16.42 -2.84 -10.82
CA LEU A 226 -17.68 -2.21 -10.42
C LEU A 226 -18.19 -1.23 -11.48
N LEU A 227 -17.30 -0.37 -12.02
CA LEU A 227 -17.66 0.55 -13.10
C LEU A 227 -18.04 -0.20 -14.38
N GLY A 228 -17.29 -1.25 -14.74
CA GLY A 228 -17.59 -2.07 -15.90
C GLY A 228 -18.98 -2.69 -15.84
N LYS A 229 -19.43 -3.11 -14.65
CA LYS A 229 -20.81 -3.58 -14.45
C LYS A 229 -21.82 -2.44 -14.55
N ALA A 230 -21.57 -1.32 -13.89
CA ALA A 230 -22.48 -0.17 -13.89
C ALA A 230 -22.74 0.38 -15.30
N VAL A 231 -21.76 0.28 -16.22
CA VAL A 231 -21.90 0.77 -17.61
C VAL A 231 -22.31 -0.31 -18.61
N ALA A 232 -22.35 -1.60 -18.23
CA ALA A 232 -22.62 -2.71 -19.16
C ALA A 232 -24.10 -2.96 -19.41
N GLU A 233 -25.00 -2.43 -18.58
CA GLU A 233 -26.44 -2.55 -18.86
C GLU A 233 -26.82 -1.47 -19.88
N ASP A 234 -27.35 -1.92 -21.02
CA ASP A 234 -27.87 -1.08 -22.11
C ASP A 234 -29.11 -0.32 -21.60
N ASP A 235 -28.89 0.84 -20.98
CA ASP A 235 -29.93 1.83 -20.73
C ASP A 235 -29.73 3.06 -21.62
N ASP A 236 -30.84 3.49 -22.23
CA ASP A 236 -30.93 4.71 -23.04
C ASP A 236 -30.96 5.99 -22.18
N ASP A 237 -31.10 5.89 -20.85
CA ASP A 237 -31.14 7.02 -19.91
C ASP A 237 -29.80 7.21 -19.17
N ASP A 238 -29.21 8.40 -19.31
CA ASP A 238 -27.95 8.75 -18.67
C ASP A 238 -28.12 8.93 -17.15
N ASP A 239 -29.30 9.33 -16.65
CA ASP A 239 -29.52 9.54 -15.22
C ASP A 239 -29.47 8.20 -14.45
N ASP A 240 -30.11 7.17 -14.98
CA ASP A 240 -30.10 5.81 -14.41
C ASP A 240 -28.69 5.20 -14.42
N ARG A 241 -27.87 5.51 -15.43
CA ARG A 241 -26.46 5.09 -15.48
C ARG A 241 -25.66 5.77 -14.37
N TRP A 242 -25.84 7.06 -14.14
CA TRP A 242 -25.08 7.79 -13.13
C TRP A 242 -25.48 7.43 -11.70
N GLU A 243 -26.74 7.07 -11.46
CA GLU A 243 -27.17 6.49 -10.18
C GLU A 243 -26.43 5.17 -9.91
N ARG A 244 -26.37 4.27 -10.90
CA ARG A 244 -25.64 2.99 -10.80
C ARG A 244 -24.15 3.17 -10.61
N VAL A 245 -23.53 4.16 -11.26
CA VAL A 245 -22.13 4.54 -11.00
C VAL A 245 -21.99 5.02 -9.56
N GLY A 246 -22.89 5.86 -9.05
CA GLY A 246 -22.89 6.30 -7.65
C GLY A 246 -22.90 5.13 -6.66
N ASP A 247 -23.81 4.18 -6.84
CA ASP A 247 -23.90 2.96 -6.03
C ASP A 247 -22.60 2.13 -6.09
N ALA A 248 -22.03 1.96 -7.28
CA ALA A 248 -20.75 1.27 -7.48
C ALA A 248 -19.59 1.96 -6.73
N LEU A 249 -19.55 3.28 -6.72
CA LEU A 249 -18.53 4.04 -5.99
C LEU A 249 -18.69 3.95 -4.48
N ASP A 250 -19.93 3.89 -3.99
CA ASP A 250 -20.24 3.68 -2.58
C ASP A 250 -19.78 2.30 -2.09
N ILE A 251 -20.01 1.26 -2.90
CA ILE A 251 -19.50 -0.08 -2.65
C ILE A 251 -17.95 -0.08 -2.64
N TYR A 252 -17.33 0.57 -3.64
CA TYR A 252 -15.87 0.67 -3.74
C TYR A 252 -15.27 1.29 -2.48
N GLN A 253 -15.74 2.45 -2.04
CA GLN A 253 -15.12 3.13 -0.91
C GLN A 253 -15.22 2.32 0.38
N ARG A 254 -16.35 1.66 0.65
CA ARG A 254 -16.53 0.83 1.86
C ARG A 254 -15.56 -0.35 1.85
N LEU A 255 -15.57 -1.11 0.76
CA LEU A 255 -14.72 -2.30 0.60
C LEU A 255 -13.23 -1.95 0.72
N ARG A 256 -12.80 -0.86 0.09
CA ARG A 256 -11.39 -0.45 0.10
C ARG A 256 -10.97 0.21 1.39
N LYS A 257 -11.82 1.00 2.06
CA LYS A 257 -11.53 1.52 3.41
C LYS A 257 -11.30 0.40 4.40
N ASP A 258 -12.16 -0.62 4.41
CA ASP A 258 -12.01 -1.75 5.31
C ASP A 258 -10.73 -2.53 5.02
N ARG A 259 -10.51 -2.91 3.76
CA ARG A 259 -9.30 -3.63 3.33
C ARG A 259 -8.02 -2.88 3.71
N THR A 260 -7.95 -1.59 3.37
CA THR A 260 -6.74 -0.78 3.58
C THR A 260 -6.51 -0.49 5.06
N THR A 261 -7.56 -0.25 5.84
CA THR A 261 -7.50 -0.09 7.30
C THR A 261 -6.86 -1.30 7.97
N HIS A 262 -7.28 -2.52 7.59
CA HIS A 262 -6.72 -3.74 8.14
C HIS A 262 -5.25 -3.94 7.76
N VAL A 263 -4.87 -3.65 6.50
CA VAL A 263 -3.47 -3.68 6.05
C VAL A 263 -2.61 -2.67 6.84
N ILE A 264 -3.11 -1.45 7.05
CA ILE A 264 -2.43 -0.41 7.83
C ILE A 264 -2.22 -0.88 9.27
N ARG A 265 -3.28 -1.30 9.95
CA ARG A 265 -3.21 -1.78 11.35
C ARG A 265 -2.23 -2.94 11.51
N ALA A 266 -2.27 -3.90 10.59
CA ALA A 266 -1.35 -5.03 10.59
C ALA A 266 0.10 -4.59 10.36
N THR A 267 0.33 -3.64 9.45
CA THR A 267 1.68 -3.08 9.18
C THR A 267 2.23 -2.39 10.42
N LEU A 268 1.44 -1.51 11.06
CA LEU A 268 1.84 -0.79 12.28
C LEU A 268 2.12 -1.77 13.44
N LYS A 269 1.27 -2.78 13.62
CA LYS A 269 1.47 -3.84 14.62
C LYS A 269 2.77 -4.61 14.35
N THR A 270 3.03 -4.95 13.10
CA THR A 270 4.23 -5.70 12.70
C THR A 270 5.49 -4.88 12.95
N GLY A 271 5.51 -3.61 12.56
CA GLY A 271 6.63 -2.70 12.84
C GLY A 271 6.97 -2.65 14.34
N ARG A 272 5.96 -2.46 15.19
CA ARG A 272 6.13 -2.47 16.66
C ARG A 272 6.66 -3.81 17.19
N LEU A 273 6.19 -4.92 16.63
CA LEU A 273 6.59 -6.27 17.05
C LEU A 273 8.03 -6.59 16.64
N TRP A 274 8.42 -6.21 15.43
CA TRP A 274 9.72 -6.53 14.84
C TRP A 274 10.84 -5.64 15.40
N GLN A 275 10.52 -4.40 15.74
CA GLN A 275 11.47 -3.39 16.24
C GLN A 275 11.37 -3.19 17.75
N MET A 276 10.97 -4.21 18.52
CA MET A 276 10.93 -4.09 19.99
C MET A 276 12.31 -3.75 20.56
N PRO A 277 12.39 -2.89 21.59
CA PRO A 277 13.63 -2.68 22.33
C PRO A 277 14.08 -3.96 23.02
N ASP A 278 15.33 -4.00 23.46
CA ASP A 278 15.86 -5.13 24.21
C ASP A 278 15.05 -5.41 25.49
N GLY A 279 14.81 -6.69 25.78
CA GLY A 279 14.09 -7.12 26.98
C GLY A 279 13.28 -8.41 26.80
N LEU A 280 12.56 -8.79 27.86
CA LEU A 280 11.86 -10.09 27.94
C LEU A 280 10.83 -10.32 26.83
N LEU A 281 10.17 -9.26 26.35
CA LEU A 281 9.20 -9.34 25.26
C LEU A 281 9.88 -9.63 23.91
N LYS A 282 11.01 -8.96 23.65
CA LYS A 282 11.87 -9.21 22.50
C LYS A 282 12.38 -10.65 22.52
N ASP A 283 12.88 -11.12 23.67
CA ASP A 283 13.38 -12.49 23.81
C ASP A 283 12.28 -13.54 23.60
N LYS A 284 11.05 -13.25 24.05
CA LYS A 284 9.89 -14.12 23.82
C LYS A 284 9.58 -14.23 22.32
N ARG A 285 9.51 -13.10 21.62
CA ARG A 285 9.31 -13.06 20.17
C ARG A 285 10.42 -13.81 19.44
N ASP A 286 11.68 -13.60 19.81
CA ASP A 286 12.82 -14.26 19.15
C ASP A 286 12.77 -15.78 19.33
N ARG A 287 12.46 -16.25 20.55
CA ARG A 287 12.22 -17.67 20.80
C ARG A 287 11.11 -18.24 19.93
N GLU A 288 10.07 -17.46 19.64
CA GLU A 288 8.96 -17.89 18.80
C GLU A 288 9.32 -17.89 17.31
N LEU A 289 10.05 -16.89 16.83
CA LEU A 289 10.53 -16.82 15.45
C LEU A 289 11.55 -17.93 15.13
N LEU A 290 12.34 -18.35 16.12
CA LEU A 290 13.32 -19.44 15.99
C LEU A 290 12.70 -20.84 16.07
N ARG A 291 11.42 -20.97 16.40
CA ARG A 291 10.73 -22.27 16.38
C ARG A 291 10.42 -22.66 14.94
N GLU A 292 11.25 -23.52 14.36
CA GLU A 292 11.04 -24.09 13.03
C GLU A 292 9.99 -25.23 13.03
N THR A 293 8.75 -24.93 13.41
CA THR A 293 7.70 -25.98 13.48
C THR A 293 7.00 -26.24 12.15
N GLY A 294 7.15 -25.36 11.15
CA GLY A 294 6.47 -25.45 9.85
C GLY A 294 4.94 -25.22 9.90
N ASN A 295 4.32 -25.46 11.06
CA ASN A 295 2.92 -25.19 11.38
C ASN A 295 2.84 -24.06 12.41
N HIS A 296 2.79 -22.82 11.92
CA HIS A 296 2.60 -21.66 12.77
C HIS A 296 1.13 -21.53 13.19
N SER A 297 0.88 -21.03 14.39
CA SER A 297 -0.47 -20.73 14.89
C SER A 297 -0.90 -19.32 14.52
N VAL A 298 -2.21 -19.04 14.61
CA VAL A 298 -2.73 -17.67 14.54
C VAL A 298 -2.08 -16.81 15.62
N GLY A 299 -1.70 -15.59 15.25
CA GLY A 299 -0.92 -14.68 16.08
C GLY A 299 0.60 -14.79 15.90
N TYR A 300 1.09 -15.53 14.90
CA TYR A 300 2.53 -15.74 14.70
C TYR A 300 3.25 -14.41 14.44
N PRO A 301 4.44 -14.18 15.02
CA PRO A 301 5.10 -12.87 14.93
C PRO A 301 5.49 -12.44 13.52
N ASN A 302 5.70 -13.37 12.58
CA ASN A 302 5.81 -13.03 11.17
C ASN A 302 4.41 -13.09 10.53
N PRO A 303 3.76 -11.95 10.22
CA PRO A 303 2.42 -11.93 9.62
C PRO A 303 2.37 -12.64 8.26
N LEU A 304 3.48 -12.64 7.50
CA LEU A 304 3.57 -13.33 6.22
C LEU A 304 3.71 -14.84 6.37
N ALA A 305 3.86 -15.35 7.59
CA ALA A 305 3.85 -16.78 7.89
C ALA A 305 2.71 -17.17 8.85
N ASP A 306 1.91 -16.20 9.29
CA ASP A 306 0.68 -16.41 10.04
C ASP A 306 -0.40 -17.01 9.12
N PRO A 307 -0.99 -18.16 9.49
CA PRO A 307 -1.88 -18.89 8.58
C PRO A 307 -3.20 -18.18 8.28
N PHE A 308 -3.66 -17.29 9.17
CA PHE A 308 -4.88 -16.51 8.97
C PHE A 308 -4.57 -15.26 8.16
N PHE A 309 -3.60 -14.46 8.62
CA PHE A 309 -3.29 -13.17 8.01
C PHE A 309 -2.68 -13.32 6.61
N GLN A 310 -1.79 -14.29 6.37
CA GLN A 310 -1.26 -14.54 5.03
C GLN A 310 -2.38 -14.90 4.05
N ARG A 311 -3.32 -15.77 4.46
CA ARG A 311 -4.46 -16.16 3.63
C ARG A 311 -5.37 -14.98 3.34
N TRP A 312 -5.72 -14.20 4.34
CA TRP A 312 -6.52 -12.99 4.17
C TRP A 312 -5.82 -11.94 3.29
N LEU A 313 -4.49 -11.79 3.42
CA LEU A 313 -3.72 -10.80 2.68
C LEU A 313 -3.53 -11.18 1.22
N TRP A 314 -3.09 -12.40 0.92
CA TRP A 314 -2.73 -12.84 -0.43
C TRP A 314 -3.87 -13.54 -1.18
N GLY A 315 -4.89 -14.00 -0.46
CA GLY A 315 -6.09 -14.61 -1.05
C GLY A 315 -7.19 -13.60 -1.37
N PHE A 316 -6.89 -12.30 -1.39
CA PHE A 316 -7.87 -11.30 -1.79
C PHE A 316 -8.12 -11.38 -3.30
N ASP A 317 -9.35 -11.69 -3.68
CA ASP A 317 -9.83 -11.67 -5.06
C ASP A 317 -10.69 -10.41 -5.27
N ALA A 318 -10.23 -9.51 -6.15
CA ALA A 318 -10.87 -8.22 -6.35
C ALA A 318 -12.27 -8.34 -7.01
N PRO A 319 -12.44 -9.06 -8.13
CA PRO A 319 -13.76 -9.35 -8.69
C PRO A 319 -14.73 -10.01 -7.69
N GLU A 320 -14.30 -11.08 -7.00
CA GLU A 320 -15.19 -11.79 -6.06
C GLU A 320 -15.62 -10.88 -4.91
N ALA A 321 -14.70 -10.08 -4.37
CA ALA A 321 -15.00 -9.13 -3.31
C ALA A 321 -15.97 -8.02 -3.77
N ALA A 322 -15.79 -7.53 -5.00
CA ALA A 322 -16.69 -6.54 -5.61
C ALA A 322 -18.10 -7.11 -5.78
N GLU A 323 -18.23 -8.32 -6.33
CA GLU A 323 -19.54 -8.97 -6.48
C GLU A 323 -20.21 -9.30 -5.15
N ALA A 324 -19.43 -9.74 -4.14
CA ALA A 324 -19.97 -10.03 -2.82
C ALA A 324 -20.52 -8.77 -2.15
N ALA A 325 -19.79 -7.65 -2.27
CA ALA A 325 -20.22 -6.36 -1.74
C ALA A 325 -21.46 -5.84 -2.46
N ASP A 326 -21.52 -5.97 -3.78
CA ASP A 326 -22.69 -5.62 -4.59
C ASP A 326 -23.93 -6.44 -4.21
N ARG A 327 -23.80 -7.76 -4.07
CA ARG A 327 -24.90 -8.63 -3.58
C ARG A 327 -25.39 -8.22 -2.19
N ALA A 328 -24.47 -7.87 -1.29
CA ALA A 328 -24.80 -7.42 0.06
C ALA A 328 -25.51 -6.07 0.06
N TRP A 329 -25.06 -5.12 -0.78
CA TRP A 329 -25.68 -3.81 -0.95
C TRP A 329 -27.09 -3.93 -1.51
N ALA A 330 -27.27 -4.72 -2.57
CA ALA A 330 -28.59 -4.98 -3.15
C ALA A 330 -29.54 -5.68 -2.16
N ALA A 331 -29.02 -6.55 -1.29
CA ALA A 331 -29.81 -7.17 -0.21
C ALA A 331 -30.21 -6.17 0.88
N TYR A 332 -29.33 -5.23 1.22
CA TYR A 332 -29.59 -4.14 2.15
C TYR A 332 -30.67 -3.19 1.62
N GLN A 333 -30.57 -2.73 0.36
CA GLN A 333 -31.58 -1.87 -0.27
C GLN A 333 -32.96 -2.53 -0.34
N ARG A 334 -33.02 -3.87 -0.47
CA ARG A 334 -34.27 -4.66 -0.42
C ARG A 334 -34.82 -4.88 1.00
N GLY A 335 -34.25 -4.25 2.03
CA GLY A 335 -34.73 -4.32 3.42
C GLY A 335 -34.35 -5.59 4.16
N ASN A 336 -33.38 -6.35 3.69
CA ASN A 336 -32.91 -7.56 4.37
C ASN A 336 -31.80 -7.20 5.36
N GLU A 337 -32.06 -7.31 6.67
CA GLU A 337 -31.17 -6.90 7.77
C GLU A 337 -29.80 -7.62 7.81
N ALA A 338 -29.58 -8.60 6.93
CA ALA A 338 -28.34 -9.35 6.80
C ALA A 338 -27.15 -8.53 6.24
N GLY A 339 -27.38 -7.33 5.68
CA GLY A 339 -26.32 -6.45 5.15
C GLY A 339 -25.57 -5.61 6.20
N ARG A 340 -25.74 -5.89 7.50
CA ARG A 340 -25.11 -5.13 8.60
C ARG A 340 -23.81 -5.72 9.15
N ALA A 341 -23.34 -6.87 8.66
CA ALA A 341 -22.24 -7.61 9.28
C ALA A 341 -20.94 -7.56 8.46
#